data_AF-A0A258HA16-F1
#
_entry.id   AF-A0A258HA16-F1
#
_cell.length_a   1.000
_cell.length_b   1.000
_cell.length_c   1.000
_cell.angle_alpha   90.00
_cell.angle_beta   90.00
_cell.angle_gamma   90.00
#
_symmetry.space_group_name_H-M   'P 1'
#
loop_
_entity.id
_entity.type
_entity.pdbx_description
1 polymer ?
#
loop_
_entity_poly.entity_id
_entity_poly.type
_entity_poly.pdbx_seq_one_letter_code
_entity_poly.pdbx_strand_id
1 'polypeptide(L)'
;MEARPAYLTTYTRNPRILRMIGRVSGAIYPLVDDPMLRDMAAGMNGASMRDVAYHLDRYGEDGLFHGGDPADGSVEANGVSLRQRYQELASVRNALVIAARVRRNG
;
A
#
# COMPACT_ATOMS: atom_id res chain seq x y z
N MET A 1 15.77 21.63 13.86
CA MET A 1 14.45 21.17 13.37
C MET A 1 14.68 19.90 12.58
N GLU A 2 14.08 18.78 12.97
CA GLU A 2 14.12 17.56 12.15
C GLU A 2 13.32 17.79 10.86
N ALA A 3 13.96 17.55 9.71
CA ALA A 3 13.29 17.58 8.42
C ALA A 3 12.30 16.41 8.35
N ARG A 4 11.01 16.70 8.50
CA ARG A 4 9.96 15.69 8.28
C ARG A 4 9.76 15.47 6.78
N PRO A 5 9.71 14.22 6.31
CA PRO A 5 9.46 13.93 4.91
C PRO A 5 8.06 14.44 4.53
N ALA A 6 7.95 15.08 3.37
CA ALA A 6 6.65 15.52 2.83
C ALA A 6 5.83 14.34 2.27
N TYR A 7 6.52 13.28 1.85
CA TYR A 7 5.94 12.11 1.21
C TYR A 7 6.57 10.83 1.74
N LEU A 8 5.81 9.75 1.71
CA LEU A 8 6.24 8.41 2.07
C LEU A 8 5.82 7.45 0.96
N THR A 9 6.72 6.54 0.59
CA THR A 9 6.40 5.41 -0.29
C THR A 9 6.80 4.11 0.40
N THR A 10 5.97 3.09 0.27
CA THR A 10 6.26 1.75 0.81
C THR A 10 5.46 0.71 0.04
N TYR A 11 5.62 -0.57 0.37
CA TYR A 11 4.72 -1.62 -0.08
C TYR A 11 4.16 -2.40 1.11
N THR A 12 2.96 -2.95 0.97
CA THR A 12 2.35 -3.75 2.03
C THR A 12 1.36 -4.77 1.50
N ARG A 13 1.15 -5.83 2.29
CA ARG A 13 -0.01 -6.71 2.20
C ARG A 13 -0.96 -6.53 3.39
N ASN A 14 -0.63 -5.66 4.34
CA ASN A 14 -1.29 -5.58 5.63
C ASN A 14 -2.16 -4.31 5.73
N PRO A 15 -3.49 -4.44 5.89
CA PRO A 15 -4.38 -3.29 6.01
C PRO A 15 -4.09 -2.40 7.23
N ARG A 16 -3.43 -2.94 8.27
CA ARG A 16 -3.02 -2.14 9.43
C ARG A 16 -1.97 -1.08 9.06
N ILE A 17 -1.10 -1.37 8.08
CA ILE A 17 -0.11 -0.39 7.61
C ILE A 17 -0.80 0.78 6.91
N LEU A 18 -1.80 0.51 6.07
CA LEU A 18 -2.64 1.55 5.46
C LEU A 18 -3.31 2.43 6.51
N ARG A 19 -3.87 1.82 7.57
CA ARG A 19 -4.48 2.57 8.69
C ARG A 19 -3.46 3.40 9.45
N MET A 20 -2.28 2.85 9.74
CA MET A 20 -1.21 3.57 10.44
C MET A 20 -0.73 4.78 9.64
N ILE A 21 -0.48 4.60 8.35
CA ILE A 21 -0.07 5.70 7.44
C ILE A 21 -1.22 6.72 7.33
N GLY A 22 -2.46 6.26 7.19
CA GLY A 22 -3.66 7.12 7.13
C GLY A 22 -3.81 8.08 8.31
N ARG A 23 -3.34 7.69 9.50
CA ARG A 23 -3.36 8.56 10.70
C ARG A 23 -2.42 9.75 10.58
N VAL A 24 -1.31 9.61 9.84
CA VAL A 24 -0.30 10.67 9.68
C VAL A 24 -0.32 11.32 8.30
N SER A 25 -1.09 10.79 7.35
CA SER A 25 -1.18 11.28 5.98
C SER A 25 -2.46 12.06 5.69
N GLY A 26 -2.37 13.12 4.90
CA GLY A 26 -3.54 13.84 4.38
C GLY A 26 -4.18 13.15 3.17
N ALA A 27 -3.41 12.35 2.44
CA ALA A 27 -3.85 11.56 1.28
C ALA A 27 -2.97 10.31 1.15
N ILE A 28 -3.56 9.19 0.71
CA ILE A 28 -2.88 7.90 0.56
C ILE A 28 -3.39 7.17 -0.68
N TYR A 29 -2.52 7.01 -1.66
CA TYR A 29 -2.74 6.12 -2.79
C TYR A 29 -2.53 4.65 -2.33
N PRO A 30 -3.36 3.68 -2.75
CA PRO A 30 -4.44 3.78 -3.73
C PRO A 30 -5.84 4.02 -3.14
N LEU A 31 -5.97 4.45 -1.87
CA LEU A 31 -7.29 4.72 -1.29
C LEU A 31 -7.96 5.97 -1.88
N VAL A 32 -7.14 6.91 -2.37
CA VAL A 32 -7.58 8.07 -3.13
C VAL A 32 -6.89 8.09 -4.49
N ASP A 33 -7.62 8.54 -5.51
CA ASP A 33 -7.09 8.73 -6.86
C ASP A 33 -6.41 10.12 -6.97
N ASP A 34 -5.19 10.20 -6.45
CA ASP A 34 -4.33 11.38 -6.56
C ASP A 34 -3.23 11.10 -7.61
N PRO A 35 -3.21 11.83 -8.75
CA PRO A 35 -2.27 11.55 -9.84
C PRO A 35 -0.80 11.62 -9.43
N MET A 36 -0.43 12.55 -8.55
CA MET A 36 0.96 12.70 -8.11
C MET A 36 1.37 11.52 -7.22
N LEU A 37 0.50 11.09 -6.30
CA LEU A 37 0.78 9.91 -5.47
C LEU A 37 0.80 8.62 -6.31
N ARG A 38 -0.07 8.54 -7.33
CA ARG A 38 -0.05 7.45 -8.31
C ARG A 38 1.29 7.38 -9.05
N ASP A 39 1.80 8.50 -9.55
CA ASP A 39 3.09 8.56 -10.25
C ASP A 39 4.26 8.20 -9.32
N MET A 40 4.23 8.66 -8.06
CA MET A 40 5.22 8.27 -7.06
C MET A 40 5.21 6.76 -6.78
N ALA A 41 4.02 6.16 -6.66
CA ALA A 41 3.88 4.72 -6.46
C ALA A 41 4.38 3.94 -7.69
N ALA A 42 4.05 4.39 -8.90
CA ALA A 42 4.50 3.78 -10.15
C ALA A 42 6.02 3.91 -10.35
N GLY A 43 6.65 4.96 -9.83
CA GLY A 43 8.10 5.18 -9.90
C GLY A 43 8.92 4.41 -8.85
N MET A 44 8.30 3.68 -7.93
CA MET A 44 9.02 2.88 -6.95
C MET A 44 9.77 1.73 -7.64
N ASN A 45 11.02 1.47 -7.24
CA ASN A 45 11.80 0.36 -7.80
C ASN A 45 11.02 -0.97 -7.63
N GLY A 46 10.88 -1.73 -8.73
CA GLY A 46 10.13 -2.98 -8.77
C GLY A 46 8.61 -2.81 -8.87
N ALA A 47 8.10 -1.57 -8.96
CA ALA A 47 6.69 -1.32 -9.18
C ALA A 47 6.27 -1.72 -10.60
N SER A 48 5.07 -2.30 -10.69
CA SER A 48 4.36 -2.61 -11.92
C SER A 48 2.96 -2.03 -11.82
N MET A 49 2.61 -1.18 -12.79
CA MET A 49 1.27 -0.59 -12.84
C MET A 49 0.28 -1.54 -13.50
N ARG A 50 -0.89 -1.72 -12.87
CA ARG A 50 -2.07 -2.39 -13.40
C ARG A 50 -3.28 -1.45 -13.23
N ASP A 51 -4.30 -1.86 -12.50
CA ASP A 51 -5.33 -0.97 -11.94
C ASP A 51 -4.73 -0.04 -10.87
N VAL A 52 -3.83 -0.59 -10.04
CA VAL A 52 -2.99 0.17 -9.11
C VAL A 52 -1.52 -0.28 -9.19
N ALA A 53 -0.64 0.38 -8.44
CA ALA A 53 0.76 0.02 -8.39
C ALA A 53 1.00 -1.17 -7.44
N TYR A 54 1.68 -2.19 -7.95
CA TYR A 54 2.07 -3.37 -7.19
C TYR A 54 3.57 -3.60 -7.28
N HIS A 55 4.15 -4.22 -6.28
CA HIS A 55 5.44 -4.88 -6.41
C HIS A 55 5.19 -6.36 -6.64
N LEU A 56 5.30 -6.79 -7.89
CA LEU A 56 5.10 -8.19 -8.28
C LEU A 56 6.30 -9.03 -7.84
N ASP A 57 6.05 -10.30 -7.53
CA ASP A 57 7.06 -11.29 -7.14
C ASP A 57 8.03 -10.81 -6.04
N ARG A 58 7.56 -9.94 -5.15
CA ARG A 58 8.35 -9.33 -4.08
C ARG A 58 8.82 -10.35 -3.05
N TYR A 59 7.95 -11.33 -2.76
CA TYR A 59 8.18 -12.39 -1.79
C TYR A 59 8.32 -13.75 -2.49
N GLY A 60 8.93 -14.71 -1.80
CA GLY A 60 9.05 -16.09 -2.27
C GLY A 60 7.70 -16.81 -2.37
N GLU A 61 7.70 -18.04 -2.88
CA GLU A 61 6.49 -18.85 -3.09
C GLU A 61 5.65 -19.01 -1.81
N ASP A 62 6.31 -19.10 -0.65
CA ASP A 62 5.64 -19.19 0.66
C ASP A 62 5.05 -17.85 1.15
N GLY A 63 5.25 -16.76 0.40
CA GLY A 63 4.88 -15.41 0.79
C GLY A 63 5.76 -14.84 1.90
N LEU A 64 5.28 -13.75 2.53
CA LEU A 64 5.97 -13.09 3.65
C LEU A 64 5.57 -13.66 5.02
N PHE A 65 4.36 -14.22 5.13
CA PHE A 65 3.76 -14.59 6.41
C PHE A 65 3.46 -16.08 6.43
N HIS A 66 4.16 -16.84 7.27
CA HIS A 66 3.85 -18.24 7.51
C HIS A 66 2.53 -18.34 8.30
N GLY A 67 1.47 -18.81 7.65
CA GLY A 67 0.12 -18.91 8.22
C GLY A 67 -0.91 -18.11 7.42
N GLY A 68 -1.70 -17.28 8.11
CA GLY A 68 -2.73 -16.45 7.48
C GLY A 68 -2.16 -15.20 6.81
N ASP A 69 -2.61 -14.91 5.59
CA ASP A 69 -2.17 -13.76 4.83
C ASP A 69 -2.86 -12.48 5.34
N PRO A 70 -2.13 -11.44 5.77
CA PRO A 70 -2.72 -10.18 6.21
C PRO A 70 -3.59 -9.50 5.14
N ALA A 71 -3.41 -9.84 3.86
CA ALA A 71 -4.26 -9.34 2.78
C ALA A 71 -5.73 -9.82 2.90
N ASP A 72 -5.99 -10.86 3.69
CA ASP A 72 -7.35 -11.32 4.03
C ASP A 72 -8.07 -10.39 5.02
N GLY A 73 -7.36 -9.45 5.63
CA GLY A 73 -7.97 -8.40 6.45
C GLY A 73 -8.54 -7.25 5.63
N SER A 74 -9.56 -6.58 6.17
CA SER A 74 -10.13 -5.36 5.58
C SER A 74 -9.41 -4.10 6.05
N VAL A 75 -9.41 -3.06 5.21
CA VAL A 75 -9.06 -1.69 5.62
C VAL A 75 -10.27 -0.98 6.21
N GLU A 76 -11.42 -1.15 5.57
CA GLU A 76 -12.70 -0.51 5.86
C GLU A 76 -13.62 -1.39 6.72
N ALA A 77 -14.69 -0.79 7.26
CA ALA A 77 -15.69 -1.48 8.07
C ALA A 77 -16.66 -2.35 7.25
N ASN A 78 -16.67 -2.21 5.92
CA ASN A 78 -17.50 -3.01 5.02
C ASN A 78 -17.05 -4.48 4.90
N GLY A 79 -15.93 -4.85 5.53
CA GLY A 79 -15.41 -6.23 5.54
C GLY A 79 -14.71 -6.66 4.27
N VAL A 80 -14.61 -5.82 3.23
CA VAL A 80 -13.89 -6.16 1.99
C VAL A 80 -12.39 -6.23 2.28
N SER A 81 -11.79 -7.39 2.04
CA SER A 81 -10.37 -7.61 2.28
C SER A 81 -9.49 -6.89 1.26
N LEU A 82 -8.22 -6.65 1.59
CA LEU A 82 -7.26 -6.13 0.60
C LEU A 82 -7.14 -7.05 -0.61
N ARG A 83 -7.14 -8.37 -0.39
CA ARG A 83 -7.09 -9.38 -1.45
C ARG A 83 -8.28 -9.28 -2.39
N GLN A 84 -9.49 -9.06 -1.86
CA GLN A 84 -10.70 -8.89 -2.67
C GLN A 84 -10.70 -7.58 -3.45
N ARG A 85 -10.16 -6.51 -2.86
CA ARG A 85 -10.15 -5.17 -3.46
C ARG A 85 -9.08 -5.00 -4.54
N TYR A 86 -7.92 -5.65 -4.38
CA TYR A 86 -6.75 -5.45 -5.23
C TYR A 86 -6.31 -6.79 -5.80
N GLN A 87 -6.63 -7.03 -7.08
CA GLN A 87 -6.61 -8.35 -7.70
C GLN A 87 -5.23 -9.03 -7.64
N GLU A 88 -4.15 -8.28 -7.83
CA GLU A 88 -2.79 -8.84 -7.80
C GLU A 88 -2.39 -9.36 -6.40
N LEU A 89 -3.10 -9.00 -5.32
CA LEU A 89 -2.87 -9.58 -4.00
C LEU A 89 -3.44 -10.99 -3.84
N ALA A 90 -4.11 -11.55 -4.84
CA ALA A 90 -4.44 -12.97 -4.88
C ALA A 90 -3.18 -13.85 -4.83
N SER A 91 -2.08 -13.41 -5.46
CA SER A 91 -0.77 -14.01 -5.27
C SER A 91 -0.15 -13.54 -3.96
N VAL A 92 0.26 -14.48 -3.10
CA VAL A 92 0.97 -14.20 -1.83
C VAL A 92 2.33 -13.52 -2.02
N ARG A 93 2.86 -13.59 -3.25
CA ARG A 93 4.17 -13.06 -3.63
C ARG A 93 4.16 -11.55 -3.90
N ASN A 94 3.00 -11.01 -4.23
CA ASN A 94 2.86 -9.62 -4.63
C ASN A 94 2.75 -8.70 -3.41
N ALA A 95 2.87 -7.39 -3.60
CA ALA A 95 2.58 -6.40 -2.56
C ALA A 95 1.94 -5.17 -3.19
N LEU A 96 1.11 -4.47 -2.44
CA LEU A 96 0.52 -3.21 -2.87
C LEU A 96 1.51 -2.08 -2.63
N VAL A 97 1.80 -1.26 -3.63
CA VAL A 97 2.63 -0.06 -3.46
C VAL A 97 1.75 1.09 -2.97
N ILE A 98 2.24 1.77 -1.94
CA ILE A 98 1.58 2.87 -1.26
C ILE A 98 2.42 4.12 -1.46
N ALA A 99 1.76 5.23 -1.78
CA ALA A 99 2.32 6.56 -1.70
C ALA A 99 1.41 7.44 -0.86
N ALA A 100 1.98 8.22 0.06
CA ALA A 100 1.22 9.04 0.97
C ALA A 100 1.84 10.42 1.15
N ARG A 101 0.98 11.45 1.21
CA ARG A 101 1.37 12.82 1.58
C ARG A 101 1.23 12.99 3.08
N VAL A 102 2.34 13.27 3.77
CA VAL A 102 2.38 13.43 5.23
C VAL A 102 1.69 14.74 5.62
N ARG A 103 0.85 14.74 6.67
CA ARG A 103 0.26 15.96 7.21
C ARG A 103 1.38 16.82 7.82
N ARG A 104 1.43 18.10 7.46
CA ARG A 104 2.18 19.08 8.24
C ARG A 104 1.32 19.46 9.43
N ASN A 105 1.78 19.16 10.65
CA ASN A 105 1.20 19.79 11.83
C ASN A 105 1.67 21.25 11.78
N GLY A 106 0.72 22.17 11.69
CA GLY A 106 0.98 23.60 11.90
C GLY A 106 1.33 23.89 13.35
#